data_AF-A0A428J055-F1
#
_entry.id   AF-A0A428J055-F1
#
_cell.length_a   1.000
_cell.length_b   1.000
_cell.length_c   1.000
_cell.angle_alpha   90.00
_cell.angle_beta   90.00
_cell.angle_gamma   90.00
#
_symmetry.space_group_name_H-M   'P 1'
#
loop_
_entity.id
_entity.type
_entity.pdbx_description
1 polymer ?
#
loop_
_entity_poly.entity_id
_entity_poly.type
_entity_poly.pdbx_seq_one_letter_code
_entity_poly.pdbx_strand_id
1 'polypeptide(L)'
;MNEQQTAAILFALHGVPGSQKDSTLNEQLRYFGLTDEEQHAAKSRLLDQFQNGIGRLNKNQLANLMELSAAGATAAASIRNKLNFYEVAPHFQENINEFLRQYAAGSVAVESDELDAEFRGVQVASRDNFNTIINQGWTGDWDLNPDNIHVRRVQVASMNEEGLFPRGYYLNADIRDIQPIPYEGKTRYRIFIANPVIINTGNRNVKFIAQPVRYK
;
A
#
# COMPACT_ATOMS: atom_id res chain seq x y z
N MET A 1 -11.08 -4.13 -2.71
CA MET A 1 -10.20 -3.12 -2.10
C MET A 1 -10.60 -2.97 -0.63
N ASN A 2 -9.68 -3.17 0.30
CA ASN A 2 -9.93 -3.12 1.74
C ASN A 2 -9.76 -1.69 2.31
N GLU A 3 -10.06 -1.54 3.61
CA GLU A 3 -9.98 -0.25 4.31
C GLU A 3 -8.55 0.30 4.36
N GLN A 4 -7.53 -0.54 4.53
CA GLN A 4 -6.14 -0.08 4.58
C GLN A 4 -5.65 0.44 3.22
N GLN A 5 -5.96 -0.26 2.13
CA GLN A 5 -5.69 0.17 0.76
C GLN A 5 -6.42 1.47 0.44
N THR A 6 -7.66 1.59 0.91
CA THR A 6 -8.46 2.83 0.78
C THR A 6 -7.76 3.99 1.48
N ALA A 7 -7.37 3.83 2.74
CA ALA A 7 -6.63 4.84 3.49
C ALA A 7 -5.28 5.19 2.83
N ALA A 8 -4.54 4.20 2.32
CA ALA A 8 -3.28 4.44 1.61
C ALA A 8 -3.47 5.28 0.34
N ILE A 9 -4.50 4.99 -0.47
CA ILE A 9 -4.83 5.76 -1.67
C ILE A 9 -5.26 7.18 -1.30
N LEU A 10 -6.11 7.35 -0.27
CA LEU A 10 -6.53 8.67 0.20
C LEU A 10 -5.31 9.50 0.66
N PHE A 11 -4.39 8.89 1.40
CA PHE A 11 -3.15 9.56 1.81
C PHE A 11 -2.29 9.97 0.61
N ALA A 12 -2.11 9.08 -0.38
CA ALA A 12 -1.38 9.40 -1.60
C ALA A 12 -2.01 10.58 -2.36
N LEU A 13 -3.35 10.62 -2.45
CA LEU A 13 -4.09 11.71 -3.10
C LEU A 13 -3.93 13.06 -2.40
N HIS A 14 -3.69 13.07 -1.09
CA HIS A 14 -3.46 14.30 -0.34
C HIS A 14 -2.20 15.05 -0.81
N GLY A 15 -1.18 14.30 -1.24
CA GLY A 15 0.07 14.84 -1.77
C GLY A 15 -0.03 15.42 -3.18
N VAL A 16 -1.10 15.10 -3.92
CA VAL A 16 -1.23 15.36 -5.36
C VAL A 16 -2.00 16.66 -5.65
N PRO A 17 -1.53 17.49 -6.60
CA PRO A 17 -2.27 18.68 -7.05
C PRO A 17 -3.69 18.32 -7.52
N GLY A 18 -4.67 19.20 -7.25
CA GLY A 18 -6.08 18.94 -7.59
C GLY A 18 -6.32 18.53 -9.05
N SER A 19 -5.59 19.14 -9.98
CA SER A 19 -5.67 18.83 -11.42
C SER A 19 -5.18 17.43 -11.81
N GLN A 20 -4.42 16.76 -10.94
CA GLN A 20 -3.81 15.44 -11.20
C GLN A 20 -4.48 14.31 -10.40
N LYS A 21 -5.44 14.62 -9.53
CA LYS A 21 -6.08 13.61 -8.66
C LYS A 21 -6.86 12.56 -9.45
N ASP A 22 -7.55 12.98 -10.51
CA ASP A 22 -8.36 12.09 -11.33
C ASP A 22 -7.50 11.03 -12.06
N SER A 23 -6.44 11.49 -12.75
CA SER A 23 -5.51 10.60 -13.43
C SER A 23 -4.78 9.68 -12.45
N THR A 24 -4.35 10.22 -11.30
CA THR A 24 -3.72 9.41 -10.24
C THR A 24 -4.67 8.31 -9.74
N LEU A 25 -5.95 8.62 -9.52
CA LEU A 25 -6.94 7.62 -9.10
C LEU A 25 -7.15 6.52 -10.14
N ASN A 26 -7.33 6.88 -11.42
CA ASN A 26 -7.50 5.90 -12.49
C ASN A 26 -6.26 5.00 -12.59
N GLU A 27 -5.08 5.59 -12.44
CA GLU A 27 -3.83 4.84 -12.43
C GLU A 27 -3.70 3.91 -11.23
N GLN A 28 -4.15 4.28 -10.03
CA GLN A 28 -4.13 3.40 -8.87
C GLN A 28 -5.15 2.25 -9.01
N LEU A 29 -6.36 2.56 -9.51
CA LEU A 29 -7.49 1.63 -9.52
C LEU A 29 -7.36 0.48 -10.53
N ARG A 30 -6.69 0.70 -11.66
CA ARG A 30 -6.51 -0.33 -12.71
C ARG A 30 -5.77 -1.59 -12.22
N TYR A 31 -5.10 -1.52 -11.08
CA TYR A 31 -4.28 -2.60 -10.52
C TYR A 31 -5.01 -3.47 -9.49
N PHE A 32 -6.28 -3.14 -9.19
CA PHE A 32 -7.11 -3.91 -8.28
C PHE A 32 -7.94 -5.01 -8.97
N GLY A 33 -7.72 -5.25 -10.26
CA GLY A 33 -8.46 -6.28 -11.02
C GLY A 33 -9.97 -6.01 -11.13
N LEU A 34 -10.38 -4.76 -10.91
CA LEU A 34 -11.76 -4.31 -10.95
C LEU A 34 -12.27 -4.18 -12.39
N THR A 35 -13.54 -4.49 -12.63
CA THR A 35 -14.21 -4.18 -13.89
C THR A 35 -14.31 -2.66 -14.10
N ASP A 36 -14.59 -2.18 -15.32
CA ASP A 36 -14.73 -0.74 -15.58
C ASP A 36 -15.81 -0.08 -14.72
N GLU A 37 -16.92 -0.81 -14.48
CA GLU A 37 -18.03 -0.38 -13.63
C GLU A 37 -17.59 -0.29 -12.16
N GLU A 38 -16.86 -1.29 -11.67
CA GLU A 38 -16.31 -1.31 -10.31
C GLU A 38 -15.23 -0.22 -10.11
N GLN A 39 -14.40 0.03 -11.12
CA GLN A 39 -13.42 1.11 -11.09
C GLN A 39 -14.10 2.47 -11.02
N HIS A 40 -15.15 2.69 -11.82
CA HIS A 40 -15.91 3.93 -11.80
C HIS A 40 -16.57 4.16 -10.43
N ALA A 41 -17.19 3.11 -9.87
CA ALA A 41 -17.80 3.16 -8.53
C ALA A 41 -16.75 3.42 -7.43
N ALA A 42 -15.61 2.71 -7.47
CA ALA A 42 -14.53 2.86 -6.51
C ALA A 42 -13.93 4.27 -6.55
N LYS A 43 -13.74 4.82 -7.75
CA LYS A 43 -13.24 6.19 -7.96
C LYS A 43 -14.17 7.23 -7.35
N SER A 44 -15.46 7.18 -7.69
CA SER A 44 -16.45 8.13 -7.16
C SER A 44 -16.48 8.08 -5.63
N ARG A 45 -16.45 6.87 -5.05
CA ARG A 45 -16.39 6.67 -3.60
C ARG A 45 -15.11 7.27 -2.98
N LEU A 46 -13.94 7.03 -3.57
CA LEU A 46 -12.66 7.55 -3.06
C LEU A 46 -12.59 9.08 -3.11
N LEU A 47 -13.10 9.69 -4.19
CA LEU A 47 -13.15 11.15 -4.31
C LEU A 47 -14.09 11.77 -3.27
N ASP A 48 -15.26 11.17 -3.07
CA ASP A 48 -16.21 11.62 -2.06
C ASP A 48 -15.61 11.51 -0.65
N GLN A 49 -15.04 10.36 -0.30
CA GLN A 49 -14.34 10.17 0.98
C GLN A 49 -13.19 11.16 1.18
N PHE A 50 -12.44 11.46 0.13
CA PHE A 50 -11.37 12.45 0.18
C PHE A 50 -11.93 13.86 0.45
N GLN A 51 -12.92 14.29 -0.33
CA GLN A 51 -13.52 15.64 -0.23
C GLN A 51 -14.27 15.86 1.07
N ASN A 52 -14.90 14.82 1.61
CA ASN A 52 -15.63 14.84 2.87
C ASN A 52 -14.75 14.44 4.07
N GLY A 53 -13.44 14.25 3.86
CA GLY A 53 -12.50 13.83 4.89
C GLY A 53 -11.21 14.64 4.85
N ILE A 54 -10.08 13.95 4.68
CA ILE A 54 -8.75 14.56 4.78
C ILE A 54 -8.45 15.65 3.73
N GLY A 55 -9.24 15.73 2.65
CA GLY A 55 -9.16 16.83 1.68
C GLY A 55 -9.48 18.20 2.25
N ARG A 56 -10.05 18.27 3.46
CA ARG A 56 -10.29 19.50 4.23
C ARG A 56 -9.07 19.98 5.01
N LEU A 57 -8.00 19.18 5.05
CA LEU A 57 -6.78 19.47 5.79
C LEU A 57 -5.66 19.86 4.84
N ASN A 58 -4.81 20.80 5.26
CA ASN A 58 -3.52 20.99 4.61
C ASN A 58 -2.49 19.94 5.07
N LYS A 59 -1.32 19.90 4.42
CA LYS A 59 -0.28 18.88 4.68
C LYS A 59 0.17 18.86 6.14
N ASN A 60 0.37 20.03 6.74
CA ASN A 60 0.84 20.15 8.12
C ASN A 60 -0.24 19.71 9.12
N GLN A 61 -1.50 20.03 8.86
CA GLN A 61 -2.62 19.60 9.71
C GLN A 61 -2.76 18.08 9.70
N LEU A 62 -2.72 17.45 8.52
CA LEU A 62 -2.80 16.00 8.40
C LEU A 62 -1.64 15.30 9.13
N ALA A 63 -0.40 15.78 8.94
CA ALA A 63 0.77 15.21 9.60
C ALA A 63 0.64 15.24 11.14
N ASN A 64 0.24 16.39 11.70
CA ASN A 64 0.02 16.51 13.15
C ASN A 64 -1.05 15.52 13.68
N LEU A 65 -2.13 15.33 12.93
CA LEU A 65 -3.19 14.40 13.33
C LEU A 65 -2.73 12.94 13.25
N MET A 66 -1.91 12.61 12.26
CA MET A 66 -1.32 11.27 12.14
C MET A 66 -0.38 10.96 13.30
N GLU A 67 0.48 11.91 13.69
CA GLU A 67 1.34 11.78 14.88
C GLU A 67 0.52 11.54 16.15
N LEU A 68 -0.57 12.29 16.34
CA LEU A 68 -1.47 12.08 17.47
C LEU A 68 -2.16 10.72 17.44
N SER A 69 -2.57 10.25 16.25
CA SER A 69 -3.23 8.95 16.10
C SER A 69 -2.31 7.77 16.45
N ALA A 70 -1.00 7.92 16.22
CA ALA A 70 -0.01 6.91 16.58
C ALA A 70 0.23 6.81 18.10
N ALA A 71 -0.18 7.81 18.89
CA ALA A 71 0.05 7.87 20.34
C ALA A 71 -0.96 7.03 21.17
N GLY A 72 -1.88 6.28 20.55
CA GLY A 72 -2.75 5.32 21.24
C GLY A 72 -4.03 5.89 21.86
N ALA A 73 -4.55 5.24 22.91
CA ALA A 73 -5.93 5.41 23.41
C ALA A 73 -6.32 6.84 23.88
N THR A 74 -5.36 7.73 24.12
CA THR A 74 -5.60 9.15 24.45
C THR A 74 -5.76 10.06 23.22
N ALA A 75 -5.67 9.51 22.01
CA ALA A 75 -5.67 10.26 20.76
C ALA A 75 -7.04 10.84 20.39
N ALA A 76 -8.15 10.16 20.66
CA ALA A 76 -9.46 10.55 20.12
C ALA A 76 -9.93 11.94 20.57
N ALA A 77 -9.82 12.25 21.86
CA ALA A 77 -10.17 13.56 22.39
C ALA A 77 -9.21 14.66 21.89
N SER A 78 -7.91 14.33 21.80
CA SER A 78 -6.87 15.23 21.31
C SER A 78 -7.05 15.56 19.82
N ILE A 79 -7.37 14.57 18.99
CA ILE A 79 -7.68 14.72 17.57
C ILE A 79 -8.92 15.59 17.41
N ARG A 80 -10.01 15.32 18.15
CA ARG A 80 -11.22 16.16 18.11
C ARG A 80 -10.92 17.61 18.47
N ASN A 81 -10.14 17.85 19.52
CA ASN A 81 -9.75 19.21 19.91
C ASN A 81 -8.91 19.90 18.83
N LYS A 82 -7.99 19.18 18.18
CA LYS A 82 -7.22 19.72 17.04
C LYS A 82 -8.10 20.01 15.84
N LEU A 83 -9.05 19.15 15.50
CA LEU A 83 -9.99 19.37 14.41
C LEU A 83 -10.88 20.60 14.65
N ASN A 84 -11.34 20.81 15.89
CA ASN A 84 -12.04 22.02 16.28
C ASN A 84 -11.15 23.26 16.15
N PHE A 85 -9.88 23.17 16.58
CA PHE A 85 -8.91 24.25 16.42
C PHE A 85 -8.60 24.57 14.95
N TYR A 86 -8.64 23.57 14.07
CA TYR A 86 -8.53 23.74 12.62
C TYR A 86 -9.84 24.18 11.96
N GLU A 87 -10.89 24.46 12.74
CA GLU A 87 -12.21 24.89 12.28
C GLU A 87 -12.87 23.90 11.30
N VAL A 88 -12.56 22.61 11.44
CA VAL A 88 -13.14 21.55 10.61
C VAL A 88 -14.58 21.29 11.06
N ALA A 89 -15.54 21.39 10.14
CA ALA A 89 -16.93 21.17 10.45
C ALA A 89 -17.20 19.73 10.95
N PRO A 90 -18.13 19.52 11.93
CA PRO A 90 -18.33 18.22 12.58
C PRO A 90 -18.55 17.04 11.63
N HIS A 91 -19.30 17.24 10.55
CA HIS A 91 -19.58 16.19 9.55
C HIS A 91 -18.34 15.71 8.78
N PHE A 92 -17.27 16.51 8.70
CA PHE A 92 -15.99 16.07 8.14
C PHE A 92 -15.10 15.38 9.19
N GLN A 93 -15.26 15.72 10.47
CA GLN A 93 -14.44 15.18 11.55
C GLN A 93 -14.59 13.66 11.69
N GLU A 94 -15.80 13.13 11.49
CA GLU A 94 -16.07 11.69 11.54
C GLU A 94 -15.28 10.94 10.46
N ASN A 95 -15.34 11.40 9.21
CA ASN A 95 -14.59 10.81 8.10
C ASN A 95 -13.07 10.92 8.28
N ILE A 96 -12.58 12.02 8.87
CA ILE A 96 -11.16 12.17 9.18
C ILE A 96 -10.72 11.18 10.27
N ASN A 97 -11.51 11.02 11.33
CA ASN A 97 -11.23 10.05 12.38
C ASN A 97 -11.24 8.61 11.83
N GLU A 98 -12.20 8.30 10.97
CA GLU A 98 -12.28 7.00 10.30
C GLU A 98 -11.03 6.73 9.45
N PHE A 99 -10.61 7.70 8.64
CA PHE A 99 -9.35 7.62 7.89
C PHE A 99 -8.16 7.36 8.82
N LEU A 100 -8.01 8.11 9.90
CA LEU A 100 -6.87 7.97 10.83
C LEU A 100 -6.85 6.57 11.46
N ARG A 101 -8.02 6.04 11.83
CA ARG A 101 -8.17 4.69 12.38
C ARG A 101 -7.76 3.63 11.37
N GLN A 102 -8.27 3.70 10.13
CA GLN A 102 -7.95 2.75 9.07
C GLN A 102 -6.47 2.79 8.68
N TYR A 103 -5.90 4.00 8.59
CA TYR A 103 -4.50 4.21 8.29
C TYR A 103 -3.58 3.67 9.41
N ALA A 104 -3.94 3.93 10.68
CA ALA A 104 -3.22 3.41 11.83
C ALA A 104 -3.32 1.88 11.93
N ALA A 105 -4.48 1.30 11.66
CA ALA A 105 -4.68 -0.15 11.63
C ALA A 105 -3.83 -0.84 10.56
N GLY A 106 -3.64 -0.22 9.39
CA GLY A 106 -2.68 -0.69 8.37
C GLY A 106 -1.21 -0.54 8.77
N SER A 107 -0.94 0.25 9.81
CA SER A 107 0.39 0.46 10.39
C SER A 107 0.65 -0.43 11.61
N VAL A 108 -0.32 -1.23 12.08
CA VAL A 108 -0.09 -2.22 13.14
C VAL A 108 0.68 -3.39 12.55
N ALA A 109 1.82 -3.72 13.16
CA ALA A 109 2.61 -4.88 12.79
C ALA A 109 1.82 -6.16 13.06
N VAL A 110 1.64 -6.99 12.03
CA VAL A 110 1.26 -8.39 12.18
C VAL A 110 2.43 -9.11 12.85
N GLU A 111 2.15 -9.85 13.92
CA GLU A 111 3.15 -10.67 14.63
C GLU A 111 3.89 -11.55 13.62
N SER A 112 5.22 -11.63 13.72
CA SER A 112 6.03 -12.38 12.75
C SER A 112 5.71 -13.88 12.72
N ASP A 113 5.03 -14.36 13.75
CA ASP A 113 4.67 -15.76 13.91
C ASP A 113 3.42 -16.10 13.07
N GLU A 114 2.70 -15.09 12.57
CA GLU A 114 1.64 -15.21 11.56
C GLU A 114 2.17 -15.04 10.12
N LEU A 115 3.47 -14.74 9.93
CA LEU A 115 4.10 -14.81 8.61
C LEU A 115 4.20 -16.28 8.22
N ASP A 116 3.17 -16.72 7.49
CA ASP A 116 2.97 -18.02 6.87
C ASP A 116 4.28 -18.81 6.69
N ALA A 117 4.69 -19.55 7.74
CA ALA A 117 5.91 -20.34 7.77
C ALA A 117 5.90 -21.41 6.67
N GLU A 118 4.72 -21.67 6.11
CA GLU A 118 4.44 -22.58 5.02
C GLU A 118 4.34 -21.90 3.64
N PHE A 119 4.64 -20.60 3.52
CA PHE A 119 4.53 -19.89 2.24
C PHE A 119 5.38 -20.56 1.15
N ARG A 120 4.73 -20.98 0.06
CA ARG A 120 5.37 -21.67 -1.08
C ARG A 120 5.36 -20.87 -2.38
N GLY A 121 5.09 -19.58 -2.31
CA GLY A 121 5.12 -18.68 -3.48
C GLY A 121 6.51 -18.08 -3.73
N VAL A 122 6.57 -17.08 -4.60
CA VAL A 122 7.81 -16.36 -4.91
C VAL A 122 8.08 -15.30 -3.84
N GLN A 123 9.31 -15.27 -3.32
CA GLN A 123 9.73 -14.23 -2.38
C GLN A 123 10.85 -13.41 -3.00
N VAL A 124 10.62 -12.09 -3.09
CA VAL A 124 11.55 -11.13 -3.68
C VAL A 124 11.73 -9.94 -2.73
N ALA A 125 12.79 -9.17 -2.93
CA ALA A 125 13.05 -7.95 -2.17
C ALA A 125 13.34 -6.81 -3.15
N SER A 126 12.65 -5.67 -2.98
CA SER A 126 12.80 -4.51 -3.86
C SER A 126 13.08 -3.24 -3.08
N ARG A 127 13.82 -2.32 -3.70
CA ARG A 127 13.96 -0.92 -3.26
C ARG A 127 12.88 -0.03 -3.88
N ASP A 128 12.10 -0.54 -4.81
CA ASP A 128 11.00 0.23 -5.38
C ASP A 128 9.94 0.48 -4.31
N ASN A 129 9.33 1.66 -4.37
CA ASN A 129 8.19 1.96 -3.52
C ASN A 129 7.04 1.01 -3.88
N PHE A 130 6.33 0.45 -2.90
CA PHE A 130 5.20 -0.44 -3.18
C PHE A 130 4.12 0.23 -4.01
N ASN A 131 3.89 1.53 -3.85
CA ASN A 131 2.98 2.26 -4.73
C ASN A 131 3.49 2.25 -6.17
N THR A 132 4.81 2.28 -6.41
CA THR A 132 5.38 2.15 -7.76
C THR A 132 5.17 0.75 -8.34
N ILE A 133 5.28 -0.30 -7.52
CA ILE A 133 5.06 -1.71 -7.90
C ILE A 133 3.57 -2.02 -8.15
N ILE A 134 2.70 -1.41 -7.35
CA ILE A 134 1.24 -1.50 -7.46
C ILE A 134 0.79 -0.73 -8.70
N ASN A 135 1.21 0.54 -8.84
CA ASN A 135 1.32 1.19 -10.15
C ASN A 135 2.17 0.31 -11.07
N GLN A 136 2.44 0.52 -12.34
CA GLN A 136 3.18 -0.46 -13.19
C GLN A 136 2.63 -1.91 -13.31
N GLY A 137 2.14 -2.58 -12.25
CA GLY A 137 1.48 -3.89 -12.26
C GLY A 137 2.42 -5.09 -12.24
N TRP A 138 3.70 -4.91 -11.89
CA TRP A 138 4.71 -5.96 -11.84
C TRP A 138 5.81 -5.65 -10.81
N THR A 139 6.42 -6.69 -10.24
CA THR A 139 7.33 -6.54 -9.07
C THR A 139 8.79 -6.26 -9.41
N GLY A 140 9.23 -6.62 -10.61
CA GLY A 140 10.62 -6.54 -11.05
C GLY A 140 10.92 -7.51 -12.20
N ASP A 141 12.15 -7.45 -12.72
CA ASP A 141 12.72 -8.44 -13.64
C ASP A 141 13.68 -9.34 -12.87
N TRP A 142 13.26 -10.57 -12.61
CA TRP A 142 13.88 -11.46 -11.64
C TRP A 142 14.63 -12.61 -12.29
N ASP A 143 15.76 -13.00 -11.69
CA ASP A 143 16.49 -14.22 -12.05
C ASP A 143 15.84 -15.41 -11.33
N LEU A 144 14.79 -15.98 -11.95
CA LEU A 144 14.03 -17.10 -11.41
C LEU A 144 13.72 -18.13 -12.50
N ASN A 145 13.39 -19.35 -12.09
CA ASN A 145 12.85 -20.36 -13.00
C ASN A 145 11.32 -20.45 -12.82
N PRO A 146 10.50 -20.06 -13.82
CA PRO A 146 9.04 -20.13 -13.73
C PRO A 146 8.50 -21.54 -13.50
N ASP A 147 9.22 -22.58 -13.96
CA ASP A 147 8.78 -23.97 -13.83
C ASP A 147 8.75 -24.44 -12.36
N ASN A 148 9.50 -23.77 -11.49
CA ASN A 148 9.54 -24.05 -10.05
C ASN A 148 8.43 -23.30 -9.26
N ILE A 149 7.62 -22.48 -9.93
CA ILE A 149 6.57 -21.67 -9.30
C ILE A 149 5.24 -22.41 -9.38
N HIS A 150 4.95 -23.20 -8.36
CA HIS A 150 3.70 -23.96 -8.26
C HIS A 150 2.57 -23.18 -7.60
N VAL A 151 2.90 -22.29 -6.66
CA VAL A 151 1.93 -21.39 -6.01
C VAL A 151 2.00 -20.02 -6.65
N ARG A 152 0.86 -19.56 -7.21
CA ARG A 152 0.74 -18.28 -7.91
C ARG A 152 0.57 -17.11 -6.94
N ARG A 153 1.53 -16.95 -6.03
CA ARG A 153 1.63 -15.80 -5.13
C ARG A 153 3.05 -15.27 -5.05
N VAL A 154 3.17 -13.96 -4.82
CA VAL A 154 4.43 -13.28 -4.62
C VAL A 154 4.39 -12.40 -3.39
N GLN A 155 5.47 -12.44 -2.61
CA GLN A 155 5.75 -11.50 -1.53
C GLN A 155 6.96 -10.66 -1.89
N VAL A 156 6.82 -9.33 -1.83
CA VAL A 156 7.89 -8.37 -2.06
C VAL A 156 8.22 -7.67 -0.74
N ALA A 157 9.39 -7.92 -0.15
CA ALA A 157 9.84 -7.14 0.99
C ALA A 157 10.34 -5.76 0.56
N SER A 158 10.04 -4.74 1.38
CA SER A 158 10.64 -3.42 1.24
C SER A 158 12.07 -3.43 1.76
N MET A 159 12.99 -2.92 0.94
CA MET A 159 14.40 -2.71 1.30
C MET A 159 14.71 -1.25 1.64
N ASN A 160 13.71 -0.38 1.70
CA ASN A 160 13.88 1.04 1.99
C ASN A 160 13.98 1.30 3.48
N GLU A 161 14.88 2.16 3.92
CA GLU A 161 14.99 2.54 5.35
C GLU A 161 13.94 3.60 5.74
N GLU A 162 13.49 4.39 4.78
CA GLU A 162 12.58 5.53 4.94
C GLU A 162 11.46 5.50 3.88
N GLY A 163 10.42 6.32 4.07
CA GLY A 163 9.27 6.42 3.16
C GLY A 163 7.98 5.83 3.74
N LEU A 164 6.95 5.69 2.89
CA LEU A 164 5.61 5.27 3.30
C LEU A 164 5.55 3.81 3.79
N PHE A 165 6.34 2.93 3.16
CA PHE A 165 6.43 1.51 3.49
C PHE A 165 7.91 1.11 3.61
N PRO A 166 8.58 1.45 4.72
CA PRO A 166 9.99 1.12 4.93
C PRO A 166 10.16 -0.37 5.25
N ARG A 167 11.40 -0.79 5.53
CA ARG A 167 11.74 -2.13 6.03
C ARG A 167 10.84 -2.50 7.20
N GLY A 168 10.34 -3.74 7.15
CA GLY A 168 9.27 -4.22 8.04
C GLY A 168 7.92 -4.36 7.33
N TYR A 169 7.76 -3.79 6.12
CA TYR A 169 6.59 -4.01 5.29
C TYR A 169 6.88 -5.01 4.16
N TYR A 170 5.86 -5.77 3.76
CA TYR A 170 5.87 -6.53 2.52
C TYR A 170 4.58 -6.32 1.72
N LEU A 171 4.70 -6.41 0.41
CA LEU A 171 3.57 -6.47 -0.51
C LEU A 171 3.29 -7.94 -0.82
N ASN A 172 2.07 -8.40 -0.57
CA ASN A 172 1.57 -9.70 -0.97
C ASN A 172 0.66 -9.55 -2.19
N ALA A 173 0.81 -10.38 -3.21
CA ALA A 173 -0.02 -10.31 -4.40
C ALA A 173 -0.16 -11.68 -5.08
N ASP A 174 -1.23 -11.85 -5.86
CA ASP A 174 -1.38 -13.01 -6.73
C ASP A 174 -0.52 -12.82 -7.99
N ILE A 175 0.09 -13.91 -8.48
CA ILE A 175 0.83 -13.89 -9.74
C ILE A 175 -0.18 -14.08 -10.88
N ARG A 176 -0.39 -13.03 -11.66
CA ARG A 176 -1.24 -13.06 -12.84
C ARG A 176 -0.55 -13.72 -14.03
N ASP A 177 0.71 -13.34 -14.27
CA ASP A 177 1.49 -13.80 -15.41
C ASP A 177 3.00 -13.72 -15.12
N ILE A 178 3.80 -14.51 -15.82
CA ILE A 178 5.27 -14.49 -15.76
C ILE A 178 5.81 -14.48 -17.18
N GLN A 179 6.49 -13.40 -17.56
CA GLN A 179 6.99 -13.24 -18.93
C GLN A 179 8.52 -13.19 -18.98
N PRO A 180 9.17 -13.89 -19.92
CA PRO A 180 10.61 -13.77 -20.12
C PRO A 180 10.97 -12.40 -20.69
N ILE A 181 12.00 -11.78 -20.12
CA ILE A 181 12.57 -10.50 -20.53
C ILE A 181 14.06 -10.71 -20.87
N PRO A 182 14.51 -10.35 -22.08
CA PRO A 182 15.93 -10.34 -22.40
C PRO A 182 16.63 -9.21 -21.63
N TYR A 183 17.67 -9.55 -20.86
CA TYR A 183 18.46 -8.58 -20.10
C TYR A 183 19.94 -8.98 -20.13
N GLU A 184 20.78 -8.15 -20.75
CA GLU A 184 22.25 -8.31 -20.77
C GLU A 184 22.73 -9.73 -21.11
N GLY A 185 22.14 -10.35 -22.14
CA GLY A 185 22.51 -11.70 -22.59
C GLY A 185 21.98 -12.83 -21.71
N LYS A 186 21.08 -12.55 -20.76
CA LYS A 186 20.37 -13.54 -19.95
C LYS A 186 18.86 -13.33 -20.06
N THR A 187 18.10 -14.38 -19.80
CA THR A 187 16.65 -14.27 -19.63
C THR A 187 16.35 -14.04 -18.16
N ARG A 188 15.72 -12.90 -17.85
CA ARG A 188 15.06 -12.66 -16.57
C ARG A 188 13.55 -12.85 -16.76
N TYR A 189 12.79 -12.88 -15.68
CA TYR A 189 11.35 -13.05 -15.74
C TYR A 189 10.63 -11.94 -14.98
N ARG A 190 9.71 -11.27 -15.68
CA ARG A 190 8.84 -10.25 -15.11
C ARG A 190 7.61 -10.91 -14.52
N ILE A 191 7.33 -10.62 -13.25
CA ILE A 191 6.15 -11.12 -12.54
C ILE A 191 5.08 -10.05 -12.54
N PHE A 192 3.99 -10.30 -13.28
CA PHE A 192 2.79 -9.46 -13.24
C PHE A 192 1.90 -9.86 -12.09
N ILE A 193 1.35 -8.87 -11.40
CA ILE A 193 0.62 -9.08 -10.15
C ILE A 193 -0.85 -8.64 -10.24
N ALA A 194 -1.67 -9.23 -9.38
CA ALA A 194 -3.05 -8.84 -9.11
C ALA A 194 -3.32 -8.85 -7.60
N ASN A 195 -4.37 -8.14 -7.19
CA ASN A 195 -4.83 -8.09 -5.79
C ASN A 195 -3.72 -7.72 -4.77
N PRO A 196 -2.93 -6.67 -4.99
CA PRO A 196 -1.81 -6.33 -4.11
C PRO A 196 -2.30 -5.88 -2.72
N VAL A 197 -1.84 -6.54 -1.66
CA VAL A 197 -2.10 -6.20 -0.25
C VAL A 197 -0.79 -5.86 0.42
N ILE A 198 -0.70 -4.67 1.02
CA ILE A 198 0.46 -4.27 1.82
C ILE A 198 0.22 -4.71 3.26
N ILE A 199 1.24 -5.32 3.86
CA ILE A 199 1.21 -5.86 5.21
C ILE A 199 2.40 -5.30 5.98
N ASN A 200 2.14 -4.71 7.15
CA ASN A 200 3.19 -4.35 8.10
C ASN A 200 3.49 -5.56 8.99
N THR A 201 4.77 -5.91 9.14
CA THR A 201 5.23 -6.97 10.07
C THR A 201 5.98 -6.40 11.27
N GLY A 202 6.35 -5.11 11.23
CA GLY A 202 7.25 -4.49 12.21
C GLY A 202 8.67 -5.06 12.24
N ASN A 203 8.91 -6.20 11.60
CA ASN A 203 10.19 -6.90 11.61
C ASN A 203 11.08 -6.39 10.48
N ARG A 204 12.02 -5.50 10.79
CA ARG A 204 13.01 -5.00 9.82
C ARG A 204 13.90 -6.08 9.20
N ASN A 205 13.93 -7.27 9.82
CA ASN A 205 14.67 -8.44 9.39
C ASN A 205 13.74 -9.55 8.88
N VAL A 206 12.68 -9.24 8.13
CA VAL A 206 11.92 -10.28 7.39
C VAL A 206 12.91 -11.12 6.59
N LYS A 207 13.24 -12.29 7.11
CA LYS A 207 14.04 -13.32 6.45
C LYS A 207 13.05 -14.28 5.85
N PHE A 208 12.90 -14.20 4.54
CA PHE A 208 12.14 -15.17 3.77
C PHE A 208 12.75 -16.57 3.95
N ILE A 209 11.96 -17.49 4.48
CA ILE A 209 12.39 -18.82 4.95
C ILE A 209 12.74 -19.73 3.76
N ALA A 210 12.22 -19.44 2.55
CA ALA A 210 12.47 -20.23 1.35
C ALA A 210 13.01 -19.37 0.19
N GLN A 211 14.28 -19.60 -0.19
CA GLN A 211 14.94 -19.13 -1.41
C GLN A 211 14.58 -17.71 -1.91
N PRO A 212 15.10 -16.65 -1.27
CA PRO A 212 14.88 -15.29 -1.76
C PRO A 212 15.52 -15.11 -3.15
N VAL A 213 14.72 -14.75 -4.15
CA VAL A 213 15.25 -14.36 -5.46
C VAL A 213 15.91 -12.99 -5.30
N ARG A 214 17.22 -12.93 -5.55
CA ARG A 214 18.01 -11.72 -5.34
C ARG A 214 18.05 -10.87 -6.60
N TYR A 215 17.86 -9.56 -6.42
CA TYR A 215 18.29 -8.56 -7.39
C TYR A 215 19.83 -8.63 -7.51
N LYS A 216 20.34 -8.87 -8.72
CA LYS A 216 21.74 -8.60 -9.07
C LYS A 216 21.78 -7.29 -9.84
#